data_AF-A0A6P4JIS4-F1
#
_entry.id   AF-A0A6P4JIS4-F1
#
_cell.length_a   1.000
_cell.length_b   1.000
_cell.length_c   1.000
_cell.angle_alpha   90.00
_cell.angle_beta   90.00
_cell.angle_gamma   90.00
#
_symmetry.space_group_name_H-M   'P 1'
#
loop_
_entity.id
_entity.type
_entity.pdbx_description
1 polymer ?
#
loop_
_entity_poly.entity_id
_entity_poly.type
_entity_poly.pdbx_seq_one_letter_code
_entity_poly.pdbx_strand_id
1 'polypeptide(L)'
;MKPTKRAPYFCLLISAAITLLIMVISVTYGHIAINHKRGLFISRHNVILWSERIFVLTCFGIIVTAEMKRTMVELPCMIIYTCLSNVFVIVFGASVRRPHFYHDDAPGDYILIGQLYYLNFFALYMSYVWTLDMILEVSEWKMSNRAIVSLFYSEWTPGTGRHD
;
A
#
# COMPACT_ATOMS: atom_id res chain seq x y z
N MET A 1 21.67 1.54 -4.69
CA MET A 1 20.37 2.02 -5.18
C MET A 1 20.32 2.02 -6.70
N LYS A 2 19.76 0.97 -7.32
CA LYS A 2 19.32 1.08 -8.72
C LYS A 2 18.29 2.21 -8.76
N PRO A 3 18.52 3.32 -9.47
CA PRO A 3 17.49 4.32 -9.65
C PRO A 3 16.43 3.63 -10.50
N THR A 4 15.29 3.32 -9.89
CA THR A 4 14.10 2.82 -10.57
C THR A 4 13.88 3.75 -11.75
N LYS A 5 14.16 3.27 -12.96
CA LYS A 5 14.01 4.04 -14.20
C LYS A 5 12.52 4.33 -14.32
N ARG A 6 12.08 5.47 -13.78
CA ARG A 6 10.68 5.94 -13.78
C ARG A 6 9.71 4.78 -13.56
N ALA A 7 9.45 4.41 -12.30
CA ALA A 7 8.26 3.60 -11.99
C ALA A 7 7.10 4.17 -12.83
N PRO A 8 6.54 3.40 -13.78
CA PRO A 8 5.61 3.95 -14.75
C PRO A 8 4.44 4.56 -13.98
N TYR A 9 3.92 5.71 -14.43
CA TYR A 9 2.79 6.37 -13.76
C TYR A 9 1.61 5.42 -13.51
N PHE A 10 1.52 4.37 -14.33
CA PHE A 10 0.62 3.24 -14.18
C PHE A 10 0.81 2.43 -12.89
N CYS A 11 2.05 2.09 -12.50
CA CYS A 11 2.31 1.42 -11.21
C CYS A 11 1.85 2.28 -10.04
N LEU A 12 2.14 3.58 -10.07
CA LEU A 12 1.69 4.51 -9.04
C LEU A 12 0.16 4.57 -8.97
N LEU A 13 -0.52 4.61 -10.12
CA LEU A 13 -1.98 4.65 -10.19
C LEU A 13 -2.64 3.36 -9.67
N ILE A 14 -2.12 2.19 -10.07
CA ILE A 14 -2.62 0.89 -9.58
C ILE A 14 -2.34 0.74 -8.08
N SER A 15 -1.11 1.05 -7.63
CA SER A 15 -0.78 1.01 -6.21
C SER A 15 -1.68 1.93 -5.40
N ALA A 16 -2.00 3.13 -5.91
CA ALA A 16 -2.93 4.04 -5.25
C ALA A 16 -4.35 3.44 -5.17
N ALA A 17 -4.86 2.84 -6.25
CA ALA A 17 -6.18 2.19 -6.25
C ALA A 17 -6.24 1.01 -5.27
N ILE A 18 -5.23 0.13 -5.26
CA ILE A 18 -5.13 -1.01 -4.33
C ILE A 18 -5.06 -0.51 -2.87
N THR A 19 -4.27 0.53 -2.65
CA THR A 19 -4.10 1.12 -1.31
C THR A 19 -5.41 1.73 -0.80
N LEU A 20 -6.18 2.41 -1.67
CA LEU A 20 -7.52 2.89 -1.34
C LEU A 20 -8.50 1.74 -1.05
N LEU A 21 -8.46 0.66 -1.83
CA LEU A 21 -9.28 -0.52 -1.57
C LEU A 21 -9.00 -1.12 -0.19
N ILE A 22 -7.73 -1.22 0.20
CA ILE A 22 -7.33 -1.72 1.53
C ILE A 22 -7.81 -0.80 2.63
N MET A 23 -7.81 0.52 2.41
CA MET A 23 -8.40 1.47 3.35
C MET A 23 -9.90 1.19 3.55
N VAL A 24 -10.65 1.01 2.46
CA VAL A 24 -12.09 0.68 2.50
C VAL A 24 -12.34 -0.67 3.19
N ILE A 25 -11.51 -1.67 2.92
CA ILE A 25 -11.61 -2.98 3.59
C ILE A 25 -11.33 -2.85 5.09
N SER A 26 -10.29 -2.11 5.48
CA SER A 26 -9.96 -1.86 6.89
C SER A 26 -11.11 -1.15 7.62
N VAL A 27 -11.73 -0.17 6.96
CA VAL A 27 -12.93 0.53 7.44
C VAL A 27 -14.08 -0.44 7.69
N THR A 28 -14.40 -1.24 6.68
CA THR A 28 -15.54 -2.15 6.68
C THR A 28 -15.35 -3.27 7.71
N TYR A 29 -14.17 -3.87 7.74
CA TYR A 29 -13.78 -4.88 8.71
C TYR A 29 -13.84 -4.34 10.15
N GLY A 30 -13.30 -3.14 10.40
CA GLY A 30 -13.38 -2.50 11.72
C GLY A 30 -14.82 -2.28 12.17
N HIS A 31 -15.71 -1.83 11.28
CA HIS A 31 -17.12 -1.60 11.61
C HIS A 31 -17.86 -2.91 11.94
N ILE A 32 -17.67 -3.94 11.12
CA ILE A 32 -18.25 -5.28 11.36
C ILE A 32 -17.73 -5.87 12.67
N ALA A 33 -16.43 -5.72 12.94
CA ALA A 33 -15.77 -6.28 14.11
C ALA A 33 -16.27 -5.64 15.42
N ILE A 34 -16.57 -4.34 15.40
CA ILE A 34 -17.19 -3.63 16.53
C ILE A 34 -18.61 -4.15 16.76
N ASN A 35 -19.43 -4.20 15.69
CA ASN A 35 -20.83 -4.62 15.79
C ASN A 35 -20.97 -6.06 16.30
N HIS A 36 -20.07 -6.96 15.91
CA HIS A 36 -20.09 -8.37 16.33
C HIS A 36 -19.33 -8.63 17.63
N LYS A 37 -18.69 -7.61 18.24
CA LYS A 37 -17.73 -7.76 19.36
C LYS A 37 -16.70 -8.87 19.12
N ARG A 38 -16.34 -9.10 17.85
CA ARG A 38 -15.46 -10.18 17.38
C ARG A 38 -14.49 -9.58 16.37
N GLY A 39 -13.19 -9.74 16.60
CA GLY A 39 -12.15 -9.25 15.71
C GLY A 39 -10.77 -9.45 16.31
N LEU A 40 -9.73 -9.46 15.47
CA LEU A 40 -8.34 -9.43 15.93
C LEU A 40 -8.02 -8.03 16.46
N PHE A 41 -8.57 -7.69 17.62
CA PHE A 41 -8.27 -6.43 18.28
C PHE A 41 -7.01 -6.60 19.12
N ILE A 42 -5.98 -5.82 18.79
CA ILE A 42 -4.76 -5.78 19.57
C ILE A 42 -4.91 -4.67 20.64
N SER A 43 -4.34 -4.88 21.83
CA SER A 43 -4.31 -3.84 22.87
C SER A 43 -3.54 -2.62 22.37
N ARG A 44 -3.90 -1.41 22.82
CA ARG A 44 -3.28 -0.15 22.37
C ARG A 44 -1.75 -0.20 22.37
N HIS A 45 -1.16 -0.58 23.49
CA HIS A 45 0.29 -0.67 23.65
C HIS A 45 0.92 -1.63 22.62
N ASN A 46 0.28 -2.77 22.39
CA ASN A 46 0.75 -3.74 21.41
C ASN A 46 0.55 -3.22 19.99
N VAL A 47 -0.55 -2.52 19.68
CA VAL A 47 -0.80 -1.90 18.37
C VAL A 47 0.33 -0.93 18.02
N ILE A 48 0.72 -0.07 18.97
CA ILE A 48 1.80 0.92 18.78
C ILE A 48 3.15 0.22 18.57
N LEU A 49 3.52 -0.72 19.44
CA LEU A 49 4.79 -1.44 19.33
C LEU A 49 4.89 -2.28 18.06
N TRP A 50 3.82 -3.00 17.70
CA TRP A 50 3.81 -3.80 16.47
C TRP A 50 3.81 -2.91 15.23
N SER A 51 3.16 -1.75 15.28
CA SER A 51 3.17 -0.77 14.21
C SER A 51 4.55 -0.23 13.91
N GLU A 52 5.31 0.11 14.94
CA GLU A 52 6.69 0.55 14.78
C GLU A 52 7.56 -0.58 14.19
N ARG A 53 7.44 -1.80 14.73
CA ARG A 53 8.22 -2.95 14.27
C ARG A 53 7.92 -3.32 12.82
N ILE A 54 6.64 -3.35 12.43
CA ILE A 54 6.23 -3.66 11.06
C ILE A 54 6.66 -2.56 10.10
N PHE A 55 6.50 -1.29 10.48
CA PHE A 55 6.98 -0.17 9.67
C PHE A 55 8.49 -0.29 9.37
N VAL A 56 9.30 -0.51 10.41
CA VAL A 56 10.76 -0.70 10.25
C VAL A 56 11.06 -1.95 9.42
N LEU A 57 10.36 -3.06 9.66
CA LEU A 57 10.54 -4.30 8.91
C LEU A 57 10.22 -4.13 7.42
N THR A 58 9.13 -3.44 7.07
CA THR A 58 8.74 -3.18 5.67
C THR A 58 9.76 -2.26 5.00
N CYS A 59 10.18 -1.18 5.66
CA CYS A 59 11.19 -0.26 5.11
C CYS A 59 12.53 -0.97 4.92
N PHE A 60 12.98 -1.75 5.91
CA PHE A 60 14.22 -2.50 5.82
C PHE A 60 14.13 -3.60 4.74
N GLY A 61 13.00 -4.31 4.68
CA GLY A 61 12.73 -5.31 3.66
C GLY A 61 12.88 -4.74 2.25
N ILE A 62 12.27 -3.58 2.00
CA ILE A 62 12.37 -2.82 0.74
C ILE A 62 13.82 -2.40 0.42
N ILE A 63 14.57 -1.91 1.40
CA ILE A 63 15.97 -1.48 1.19
C ILE A 63 16.83 -2.69 0.84
N VAL A 64 16.68 -3.79 1.59
CA VAL A 64 17.46 -5.02 1.38
C VAL A 64 17.15 -5.58 0.00
N THR A 65 15.88 -5.72 -0.36
CA THR A 65 15.48 -6.22 -1.69
C THR A 65 16.02 -5.35 -2.81
N ALA A 66 15.97 -4.02 -2.68
CA ALA A 66 16.53 -3.09 -3.67
C ALA A 66 18.06 -3.24 -3.89
N GLU A 67 18.79 -3.78 -2.92
CA GLU A 67 20.23 -4.06 -3.03
C GLU A 67 20.53 -5.52 -3.42
N MET A 68 19.51 -6.40 -3.51
CA MET A 68 19.70 -7.77 -3.94
C MET A 68 20.04 -7.83 -5.44
N LYS A 69 21.01 -8.69 -5.79
CA LYS A 69 21.42 -8.90 -7.20
C LYS A 69 20.56 -9.93 -7.93
N ARG A 70 19.76 -10.72 -7.22
CA ARG A 70 19.06 -11.89 -7.76
C ARG A 70 17.54 -11.69 -7.70
N THR A 71 16.97 -11.29 -8.83
CA THR A 71 15.53 -10.98 -9.00
C THR A 71 14.61 -12.13 -8.56
N MET A 72 15.03 -13.39 -8.75
CA MET A 72 14.26 -14.59 -8.35
C MET A 72 14.05 -14.73 -6.84
N VAL A 73 14.90 -14.11 -6.01
CA VAL A 73 14.76 -14.11 -4.54
C VAL A 73 14.15 -12.80 -4.05
N GLU A 74 14.38 -11.71 -4.78
CA GLU A 74 13.86 -10.37 -4.49
C GLU A 74 12.33 -10.33 -4.53
N LEU A 75 11.73 -10.86 -5.60
CA LEU A 75 10.27 -10.86 -5.80
C LEU A 75 9.51 -11.61 -4.67
N PRO A 76 9.83 -12.87 -4.32
CA PRO A 76 9.11 -13.56 -3.24
C PRO A 76 9.30 -12.88 -1.88
N CYS A 77 10.48 -12.31 -1.60
CA CYS A 77 10.68 -11.51 -0.39
C CYS A 77 9.78 -10.27 -0.36
N MET A 78 9.72 -9.51 -1.46
CA MET A 78 8.85 -8.33 -1.57
C MET A 78 7.37 -8.66 -1.42
N ILE A 79 6.91 -9.78 -1.98
CA ILE A 79 5.53 -10.25 -1.81
C ILE A 79 5.25 -10.56 -0.34
N ILE A 80 6.16 -11.26 0.36
CA ILE A 80 6.00 -11.57 1.78
C ILE A 80 5.91 -10.29 2.62
N TYR A 81 6.83 -9.35 2.42
CA TYR A 81 6.81 -8.07 3.16
C TYR A 81 5.55 -7.26 2.88
N THR A 82 5.10 -7.22 1.62
CA THR A 82 3.87 -6.54 1.22
C THR A 82 2.64 -7.18 1.87
N CYS A 83 2.55 -8.51 1.89
CA CYS A 83 1.45 -9.24 2.51
C CYS A 83 1.41 -9.02 4.04
N LEU A 84 2.56 -9.08 4.71
CA LEU A 84 2.66 -8.82 6.15
C LEU A 84 2.21 -7.39 6.49
N SER A 85 2.69 -6.40 5.73
CA SER A 85 2.30 -5.00 5.90
C SER A 85 0.80 -4.79 5.64
N ASN A 86 0.24 -5.44 4.61
CA ASN A 86 -1.18 -5.35 4.28
C ASN A 86 -2.08 -5.85 5.42
N VAL A 87 -1.84 -7.08 5.89
CA VAL A 87 -2.59 -7.67 7.01
C VAL A 87 -2.49 -6.77 8.24
N PHE A 88 -1.29 -6.24 8.51
CA PHE A 88 -1.09 -5.35 9.63
C PHE A 88 -1.87 -4.04 9.52
N VAL A 89 -1.85 -3.36 8.38
CA VAL A 89 -2.61 -2.10 8.16
C VAL A 89 -4.11 -2.32 8.34
N ILE A 90 -4.64 -3.46 7.89
CA ILE A 90 -6.05 -3.81 8.09
C ILE A 90 -6.37 -3.96 9.58
N VAL A 91 -5.56 -4.75 10.30
CA VAL A 91 -5.72 -5.00 11.74
C VAL A 91 -5.55 -3.72 12.56
N PHE A 92 -4.58 -2.88 12.19
CA PHE A 92 -4.32 -1.60 12.83
C PHE A 92 -5.51 -0.64 12.66
N GLY A 93 -5.97 -0.43 11.42
CA GLY A 93 -7.12 0.46 11.16
C GLY A 93 -8.41 -0.04 11.80
N ALA A 94 -8.58 -1.37 11.92
CA ALA A 94 -9.69 -1.95 12.67
C ALA A 94 -9.57 -1.71 14.18
N SER A 95 -8.36 -1.83 14.74
CA SER A 95 -8.09 -1.66 16.16
C SER A 95 -8.30 -0.22 16.64
N VAL A 96 -7.93 0.76 15.80
CA VAL A 96 -8.12 2.19 16.08
C VAL A 96 -9.60 2.58 16.24
N ARG A 97 -10.51 1.86 15.59
CA ARG A 97 -11.95 2.15 15.63
C ARG A 97 -12.64 1.64 16.89
N ARG A 98 -11.94 0.89 17.75
CA ARG A 98 -12.53 0.35 18.99
C ARG A 98 -12.98 1.51 19.91
N PRO A 99 -14.18 1.42 20.53
CA PRO A 99 -14.59 2.40 21.53
C PRO A 99 -13.59 2.43 22.70
N HIS A 100 -13.24 3.64 23.16
CA HIS A 100 -12.22 3.91 24.18
C HIS A 100 -10.78 3.52 23.82
N PHE A 101 -10.43 3.49 22.51
CA PHE A 101 -9.04 3.30 22.10
C PHE A 101 -8.13 4.51 22.42
N TYR A 102 -8.70 5.71 22.34
CA TYR A 102 -8.03 6.97 22.66
C TYR A 102 -8.34 7.37 24.11
N HIS A 103 -7.37 7.96 24.81
CA HIS A 103 -7.66 8.63 26.08
C HIS A 103 -8.23 10.01 25.79
N ASP A 104 -9.37 10.31 26.40
CA ASP A 104 -10.00 11.62 26.30
C ASP A 104 -9.11 12.72 26.92
N ASP A 105 -8.25 12.34 27.88
CA ASP A 105 -7.37 13.25 28.62
C ASP A 105 -6.03 13.57 27.91
N ALA A 106 -5.73 12.93 26.78
CA ALA A 106 -4.43 13.06 26.11
C ALA A 106 -4.57 13.36 24.60
N PRO A 107 -4.69 14.64 24.20
CA PRO A 107 -4.82 15.00 22.78
C PRO A 107 -3.63 14.57 21.90
N GLY A 108 -2.45 14.37 22.52
CA GLY A 108 -1.26 13.86 21.82
C GLY A 108 -1.41 12.43 21.28
N ASP A 109 -2.30 11.62 21.85
CA ASP A 109 -2.56 10.25 21.41
C ASP A 109 -3.10 10.22 19.97
N TYR A 110 -3.99 11.16 19.63
CA TYR A 110 -4.57 11.27 18.30
C TYR A 110 -3.51 11.58 17.23
N ILE A 111 -2.56 12.46 17.56
CA ILE A 111 -1.48 12.84 16.65
C ILE A 111 -0.52 11.67 16.45
N LEU A 112 -0.07 11.04 17.54
CA LEU A 112 0.89 9.94 17.47
C LEU A 112 0.33 8.74 16.70
N ILE A 113 -0.89 8.32 17.03
CA ILE A 113 -1.55 7.18 16.37
C ILE A 113 -1.84 7.49 14.90
N GLY A 114 -2.26 8.72 14.60
CA GLY A 114 -2.48 9.18 13.22
C GLY A 114 -1.20 9.16 12.39
N GLN A 115 -0.08 9.63 12.94
CA GLN A 115 1.23 9.58 12.28
C GLN A 115 1.69 8.14 12.04
N LEU A 116 1.58 7.27 13.04
CA LEU A 116 1.94 5.85 12.92
C LEU A 116 1.12 5.15 11.84
N TYR A 117 -0.18 5.45 11.77
CA TYR A 117 -1.06 4.89 10.74
C TYR A 117 -0.61 5.35 9.35
N TYR A 118 -0.37 6.65 9.19
CA TYR A 118 0.07 7.24 7.93
C TYR A 118 1.40 6.64 7.47
N LEU A 119 2.37 6.49 8.37
CA LEU A 119 3.67 5.91 8.07
C LEU A 119 3.56 4.46 7.59
N ASN A 120 2.74 3.63 8.25
CA ASN A 120 2.50 2.25 7.80
C ASN A 120 1.76 2.20 6.47
N PHE A 121 0.81 3.09 6.26
CA PHE A 121 0.08 3.18 5.00
C PHE A 121 0.99 3.61 3.84
N PHE A 122 1.88 4.56 4.08
CA PHE A 122 2.89 4.99 3.13
C PHE A 122 3.89 3.87 2.81
N ALA A 123 4.38 3.15 3.83
CA ALA A 123 5.27 2.01 3.64
C ALA A 123 4.60 0.91 2.82
N LEU A 124 3.33 0.61 3.09
CA LEU A 124 2.53 -0.34 2.32
C LEU A 124 2.38 0.09 0.85
N TYR A 125 2.06 1.37 0.63
CA TYR A 125 1.97 1.94 -0.72
C TYR A 125 3.28 1.77 -1.49
N MET A 126 4.42 2.14 -0.88
CA MET A 126 5.74 1.99 -1.50
C MET A 126 6.08 0.52 -1.77
N SER A 127 5.66 -0.39 -0.88
CA SER A 127 5.81 -1.84 -1.06
C SER A 127 5.03 -2.34 -2.28
N TYR A 128 3.81 -1.83 -2.52
CA TYR A 128 3.04 -2.14 -3.73
C TYR A 128 3.71 -1.62 -4.99
N VAL A 129 4.19 -0.38 -4.98
CA VAL A 129 4.84 0.23 -6.14
C VAL A 129 6.04 -0.61 -6.54
N TRP A 130 6.89 -0.98 -5.58
CA TRP A 130 8.07 -1.80 -5.85
C TRP A 130 7.71 -3.22 -6.29
N THR A 131 6.73 -3.85 -5.65
CA THR A 131 6.30 -5.20 -6.04
C THR A 131 5.74 -5.23 -7.46
N LEU A 132 4.95 -4.23 -7.85
CA LEU A 132 4.42 -4.12 -9.22
C LEU A 132 5.53 -3.82 -10.24
N ASP A 133 6.47 -2.94 -9.91
CA ASP A 133 7.61 -2.65 -10.78
C ASP A 133 8.44 -3.91 -11.04
N MET A 134 8.70 -4.71 -10.00
CA MET A 134 9.38 -6.00 -10.14
C MET A 134 8.59 -7.00 -11.00
N ILE A 135 7.27 -7.07 -10.84
CA ILE A 135 6.41 -7.95 -11.65
C ILE A 135 6.46 -7.53 -13.13
N LEU A 136 6.46 -6.23 -13.42
CA LEU A 136 6.61 -5.73 -14.79
C LEU A 136 7.99 -6.04 -15.37
N GLU A 137 9.05 -5.92 -14.58
CA GLU A 137 10.41 -6.27 -15.00
C GLU A 137 10.53 -7.77 -15.32
N VAL A 138 9.99 -8.64 -14.46
CA VAL A 138 10.01 -10.11 -14.64
C VAL A 138 9.12 -10.57 -15.80
N SER A 139 7.98 -9.91 -16.03
CA SER A 139 7.08 -10.22 -17.15
C SER A 139 7.56 -9.67 -18.50
N GLU A 140 8.75 -9.05 -18.56
CA GLU A 140 9.31 -8.34 -19.72
C GLU A 140 8.34 -7.32 -20.34
N TRP A 141 7.33 -6.87 -19.58
CA TRP A 141 6.27 -6.03 -20.11
C TRP A 141 6.80 -4.61 -20.25
N LYS A 142 7.39 -4.30 -21.41
CA LYS A 142 7.83 -2.96 -21.79
C LYS A 142 6.63 -2.05 -22.06
N MET A 143 5.85 -1.73 -21.03
CA MET A 143 4.85 -0.66 -21.10
C MET A 143 5.60 0.68 -21.18
N SER A 144 5.87 1.12 -22.40
CA SER A 144 6.38 2.47 -22.65
C SER A 144 5.29 3.46 -22.23
N ASN A 145 5.62 4.43 -21.37
CA ASN A 145 4.70 5.50 -20.96
C ASN A 145 4.03 6.22 -22.15
N ARG A 146 4.63 6.20 -23.35
CA ARG A 146 4.02 6.71 -24.59
C ARG A 146 2.82 5.88 -25.06
N ALA A 147 2.83 4.56 -24.87
CA ALA A 147 1.76 3.67 -25.30
C ALA A 147 0.46 3.87 -24.49
N ILE A 148 0.58 4.24 -23.21
CA ILE A 148 -0.56 4.51 -22.33
C ILE A 148 -1.17 5.88 -22.65
N VAL A 149 -0.33 6.90 -22.90
CA VAL A 149 -0.81 8.22 -23.35
C VAL A 149 -1.50 8.10 -24.71
N SER A 150 -0.98 7.30 -25.66
CA SER A 150 -1.66 7.07 -26.93
C SER A 150 -2.98 6.30 -26.79
N LEU A 151 -3.13 5.44 -25.79
CA LEU A 151 -4.38 4.70 -25.55
C LEU A 151 -5.49 5.62 -25.02
N PHE A 152 -5.14 6.53 -24.11
CA PHE A 152 -6.07 7.56 -23.62
C PHE A 152 -6.39 8.64 -24.67
N TYR A 153 -5.44 8.97 -25.57
CA TYR A 153 -5.70 9.90 -26.67
C TYR A 153 -6.46 9.26 -27.84
N SER A 154 -6.37 7.94 -28.06
CA SER A 154 -7.13 7.28 -29.15
C SER A 154 -8.64 7.20 -28.89
N GLU A 155 -9.07 7.31 -27.62
CA GLU A 155 -10.49 7.41 -27.27
C GLU A 155 -11.09 8.81 -27.49
N TRP A 156 -10.25 9.83 -27.77
CA TRP A 156 -10.71 11.20 -28.06
C TRP A 156 -10.54 11.53 -29.55
N THR A 157 -11.08 10.69 -30.43
CA THR A 157 -11.46 11.13 -31.78
C THR A 157 -12.99 11.06 -31.89
N PRO A 158 -13.72 12.13 -31.52
CA PRO A 158 -15.13 12.21 -31.87
C PRO A 158 -15.20 12.22 -33.40
N GLY A 159 -16.04 11.33 -33.94
CA GLY A 159 -16.14 11.10 -35.38
C GLY A 159 -16.30 12.38 -36.19
N THR A 160 -15.39 12.59 -37.12
CA THR A 160 -15.67 13.20 -38.42
C THR A 160 -15.58 12.03 -39.39
N GLY A 161 -16.68 11.43 -39.83
CA GLY A 161 -17.69 12.11 -40.64
C GLY A 161 -17.07 12.35 -42.02
N ARG A 162 -17.49 11.53 -42.99
CA ARG A 162 -17.25 11.71 -44.44
C ARG A 162 -17.18 13.19 -44.83
N HIS A 163 -16.24 13.55 -45.69
CA HIS A 163 -16.55 14.13 -47.01
C HIS A 163 -15.28 14.14 -47.87
N ASP A 164 -15.43 13.47 -49.02
CA ASP A 164 -14.75 13.61 -50.31
C ASP A 164 -13.24 13.35 -50.43
#